data_AF-A0A9W6TFL1-F1
#
_entry.id   AF-A0A9W6TFL1-F1
#
_cell.length_a   1.000
_cell.length_b   1.000
_cell.length_c   1.000
_cell.angle_alpha   90.00
_cell.angle_beta   90.00
_cell.angle_gamma   90.00
#
_symmetry.space_group_name_H-M   'P 1'
#
loop_
_entity.id
_entity.type
_entity.pdbx_description
1 polymer ?
#
loop_
_entity_poly.entity_id
_entity_poly.type
_entity_poly.pdbx_seq_one_letter_code
_entity_poly.pdbx_strand_id
1 'polypeptide(L)'
;MGWIEYDSENGYEYFETKWFYAVGVGRRTGIFTKREDAVEQVHGFPGFRMRKFSDYEEAREYLEEFDIYCDSLTEESEREEEIEEEEEDDIWFYAVAVGRSTGVFLAFEDARDQIYGFPRSRMEAFHDYDEAEQYVENNRACFSEEKEKEELEKKSAKVWFYAVAVGRSTGVFMNYADAMEQVHGYSGFRMKKFRDYDEAQEYIAFNQVYSSDEEEESDEEENQGVWYYAVAVGRCTGVYTNLEQAKDQVHGYSGFLMKKFLDYGQAQAYVRDNEICSFEEEAESPEVVDERWYYAVAVGRRIGIYTDHNDAIEQVHGYSGFKMKKFLDYDNARDYLDAFRENSSDTWYEESNNEESYQEEETWFYAVAVGRSPGIYTNCEDAIDQVHGFSGFRMKKFIDYDEAQEYLDHNQQYSSEEEWESEDDESQYDEEDTWYYAVAVGRATGVYTNWQHAMNQVHGYSGFQMKKFLDYREAQEYLKRGDEYEHVYDEDDTWEYEGR
;
A
#
# COMPACT_ATOMS: atom_id res chain seq x y z
N MET A 1 9.06 -52.33 68.02
CA MET A 1 7.86 -52.89 68.69
C MET A 1 6.99 -53.53 67.61
N GLY A 2 6.72 -54.84 67.70
CA GLY A 2 5.93 -55.55 66.68
C GLY A 2 4.44 -55.23 66.75
N TRP A 3 3.77 -55.22 65.60
CA TRP A 3 2.32 -55.06 65.49
C TRP A 3 1.62 -56.40 65.76
N ILE A 4 0.52 -56.35 66.52
CA ILE A 4 -0.32 -57.51 66.83
C ILE A 4 -1.54 -57.44 65.91
N GLU A 5 -1.68 -58.37 64.97
CA GLU A 5 -2.96 -58.62 64.32
C GLU A 5 -3.77 -59.61 65.16
N TYR A 6 -5.01 -59.23 65.46
CA TYR A 6 -5.95 -60.01 66.26
C TYR A 6 -6.73 -60.96 65.36
N ASP A 7 -6.44 -62.26 65.45
CA ASP A 7 -7.22 -63.30 64.79
C ASP A 7 -8.03 -64.06 65.86
N SER A 8 -9.37 -64.05 65.76
CA SER A 8 -10.24 -64.41 66.89
C SER A 8 -10.36 -65.91 67.16
N GLU A 9 -9.70 -66.77 66.39
CA GLU A 9 -9.82 -68.22 66.51
C GLU A 9 -8.51 -68.93 66.92
N ASN A 10 -7.34 -68.31 66.80
CA ASN A 10 -6.06 -68.83 67.29
C ASN A 10 -5.32 -67.72 68.05
N GLY A 11 -5.10 -67.89 69.36
CA GLY A 11 -4.48 -66.88 70.22
C GLY A 11 -3.12 -66.37 69.72
N TYR A 12 -2.71 -65.21 70.24
CA TYR A 12 -1.53 -64.41 69.87
C TYR A 12 -0.30 -65.24 69.48
N GLU A 13 -0.07 -65.38 68.17
CA GLU A 13 1.12 -65.99 67.63
C GLU A 13 2.18 -64.89 67.45
N TYR A 14 3.22 -64.91 68.30
CA TYR A 14 4.37 -64.02 68.20
C TYR A 14 5.16 -64.37 66.93
N PHE A 15 4.90 -63.66 65.84
CA PHE A 15 5.77 -63.72 64.67
C PHE A 15 7.01 -62.87 64.96
N GLU A 16 8.13 -63.51 65.30
CA GLU A 16 9.45 -62.89 65.19
C GLU A 16 9.71 -62.61 63.70
N THR A 17 9.27 -61.45 63.21
CA THR A 17 9.58 -60.99 61.87
C THR A 17 11.08 -60.71 61.79
N LYS A 18 11.83 -61.69 61.26
CA LYS A 18 13.30 -61.65 61.24
C LYS A 18 13.89 -60.57 60.34
N TRP A 19 13.12 -60.06 59.37
CA TRP A 19 13.58 -59.10 58.37
C TRP A 19 12.43 -58.24 57.84
N PHE A 20 12.67 -56.96 57.65
CA PHE A 20 11.84 -55.99 56.93
C PHE A 20 12.43 -55.74 55.54
N TYR A 21 11.60 -55.57 54.52
CA TYR A 21 12.03 -55.33 53.14
C TYR A 21 11.48 -53.98 52.68
N ALA A 22 12.34 -52.97 52.54
CA ALA A 22 11.94 -51.66 52.02
C ALA A 22 12.12 -51.60 50.51
N VAL A 23 11.06 -51.26 49.78
CA VAL A 23 11.05 -51.06 48.34
C VAL A 23 10.94 -49.56 48.08
N GLY A 24 12.02 -48.95 47.59
CA GLY A 24 12.06 -47.52 47.23
C GLY A 24 11.66 -47.26 45.78
N VAL A 25 11.93 -48.21 44.87
CA VAL A 25 11.47 -48.14 43.47
C VAL A 25 10.86 -49.47 43.07
N GLY A 26 9.58 -49.46 42.73
CA GLY A 26 8.81 -50.62 42.31
C GLY A 26 7.36 -50.24 42.04
N ARG A 27 6.50 -51.23 41.77
CA ARG A 27 5.05 -51.03 41.54
C ARG A 27 4.33 -50.44 42.74
N ARG A 28 4.80 -50.76 43.95
CA ARG A 28 4.39 -50.16 45.22
C ARG A 28 5.62 -49.95 46.08
N THR A 29 5.81 -48.72 46.55
CA THR A 29 6.86 -48.35 47.50
C THR A 29 6.37 -48.57 48.94
N GLY A 30 7.29 -48.90 49.84
CA GLY A 30 6.97 -49.15 51.24
C GLY A 30 7.74 -50.31 51.87
N ILE A 31 7.40 -50.61 53.14
CA ILE A 31 8.05 -51.63 53.95
C ILE A 31 7.18 -52.89 54.01
N PHE A 32 7.74 -54.03 53.62
CA PHE A 32 7.09 -55.33 53.60
C PHE A 32 7.70 -56.26 54.65
N THR A 33 6.86 -57.05 55.31
CA THR A 33 7.29 -58.07 56.28
C THR A 33 7.54 -59.44 55.63
N LYS A 34 6.95 -59.68 54.45
CA LYS A 34 7.16 -60.89 53.65
C LYS A 34 8.03 -60.58 52.44
N ARG A 35 9.00 -61.47 52.19
CA ARG A 35 9.91 -61.36 51.05
C ARG A 35 9.17 -61.51 49.71
N GLU A 36 8.20 -62.41 49.66
CA GLU A 36 7.46 -62.74 48.43
C GLU A 36 6.69 -61.51 47.92
N ASP A 37 5.96 -60.84 48.82
CA ASP A 37 5.21 -59.62 48.53
C ASP A 37 6.12 -58.49 48.02
N ALA A 38 7.31 -58.33 48.63
CA ALA A 38 8.29 -57.32 48.22
C ALA A 38 8.88 -57.61 46.82
N VAL A 39 9.16 -58.89 46.54
CA VAL A 39 9.69 -59.33 45.24
C VAL A 39 8.66 -59.11 44.13
N GLU A 40 7.38 -59.33 44.39
CA GLU A 40 6.30 -59.07 43.43
C GLU A 40 6.24 -57.59 43.01
N GLN A 41 6.54 -56.66 43.93
CA GLN A 41 6.55 -55.22 43.60
C GLN A 41 7.69 -54.82 42.67
N VAL A 42 8.84 -55.51 42.75
CA VAL A 42 10.04 -55.15 41.98
C VAL A 42 10.24 -55.99 40.72
N HIS A 43 9.63 -57.17 40.65
CA HIS A 43 9.84 -58.10 39.54
C HIS A 43 9.33 -57.51 38.21
N GLY A 44 10.27 -57.27 37.30
CA GLY A 44 9.99 -56.71 35.97
C GLY A 44 9.84 -55.18 35.94
N PHE A 45 10.15 -54.47 37.03
CA PHE A 45 10.19 -53.01 37.05
C PHE A 45 11.63 -52.52 36.74
N PRO A 46 11.86 -51.74 35.67
CA PRO A 46 13.19 -51.23 35.35
C PRO A 46 13.66 -50.24 36.42
N GLY A 47 14.92 -50.38 36.86
CA GLY A 47 15.50 -49.49 37.88
C GLY A 47 15.05 -49.74 39.32
N PHE A 48 14.46 -50.91 39.63
CA PHE A 48 13.99 -51.20 40.98
C PHE A 48 15.08 -51.10 42.04
N ARG A 49 14.72 -50.59 43.22
CA ARG A 49 15.60 -50.46 44.39
C ARG A 49 14.89 -51.04 45.61
N MET A 50 15.44 -52.12 46.16
CA MET A 50 14.92 -52.80 47.34
C MET A 50 16.07 -53.23 48.26
N ARG A 51 15.88 -53.05 49.56
CA ARG A 51 16.85 -53.46 50.60
C ARG A 51 16.14 -54.13 51.77
N LYS A 52 16.85 -55.05 52.43
CA LYS A 52 16.35 -55.74 53.64
C LYS A 52 17.04 -55.22 54.89
N PHE A 53 16.28 -55.08 55.96
CA PHE A 53 16.69 -54.53 57.25
C PHE A 53 16.27 -55.46 58.38
N SER A 54 17.04 -55.48 59.47
CA SER A 54 16.66 -56.20 60.69
C SER A 54 15.74 -55.38 61.58
N ASP A 55 15.79 -54.04 61.46
CA ASP A 55 14.95 -53.12 62.21
C ASP A 55 13.97 -52.37 61.28
N TYR A 56 12.81 -52.00 61.83
CA TYR A 56 11.78 -51.28 61.08
C TYR A 56 12.15 -49.80 60.90
N GLU A 57 12.79 -49.20 61.89
CA GLU A 57 13.19 -47.80 61.89
C GLU A 57 14.28 -47.56 60.84
N GLU A 58 15.27 -48.46 60.74
CA GLU A 58 16.27 -48.44 59.66
C GLU A 58 15.65 -48.57 58.25
N ALA A 59 14.59 -49.39 58.12
CA ALA A 59 13.88 -49.55 56.86
C ALA A 59 13.10 -48.30 56.45
N ARG A 60 12.62 -47.53 57.43
CA ARG A 60 11.91 -46.27 57.23
C ARG A 60 12.87 -45.14 56.87
N GLU A 61 13.98 -45.02 57.58
CA GLU A 61 15.03 -44.04 57.27
C GLU A 61 15.54 -44.22 55.83
N TYR A 62 15.69 -45.46 55.37
CA TYR A 62 16.07 -45.75 53.98
C TYR A 62 15.06 -45.25 52.94
N LEU A 63 13.76 -45.23 53.26
CA LEU A 63 12.73 -44.69 52.36
C LEU A 63 12.69 -43.16 52.42
N GLU A 64 12.83 -42.56 53.60
CA GLU A 64 12.90 -41.10 53.77
C GLU A 64 14.15 -40.54 53.05
N GLU A 65 15.31 -41.19 53.17
CA GLU A 65 16.52 -40.84 52.42
C GLU A 65 16.33 -41.01 50.89
N PHE A 66 15.51 -41.97 50.48
CA PHE A 66 15.23 -42.22 49.08
C PHE A 66 14.27 -41.19 48.46
N ASP A 67 13.24 -40.77 49.18
CA ASP A 67 12.33 -39.70 48.75
C ASP A 67 13.10 -38.36 48.62
N ILE A 68 13.98 -38.04 49.57
CA ILE A 68 14.86 -36.85 49.50
C ILE A 68 15.81 -36.93 48.28
N TYR A 69 16.32 -38.12 47.95
CA TYR A 69 17.19 -38.30 46.79
C TYR A 69 16.44 -38.15 45.46
N CYS A 70 15.17 -38.58 45.41
CA CYS A 70 14.32 -38.37 44.24
C CYS A 70 13.95 -36.90 44.05
N ASP A 71 13.65 -36.16 45.12
CA ASP A 71 13.43 -34.71 45.06
C ASP A 71 14.69 -33.98 44.57
N SER A 72 15.88 -34.38 45.01
CA SER A 72 17.14 -33.77 44.55
C SER A 72 17.51 -34.04 43.07
N LEU A 73 16.95 -35.10 42.47
CA LEU A 73 17.14 -35.42 41.04
C LEU A 73 16.15 -34.66 40.14
N THR A 74 15.00 -34.26 40.67
CA THR A 74 14.06 -33.35 39.99
C THR A 74 14.44 -31.88 40.17
N GLU A 75 15.15 -31.55 41.25
CA GLU A 75 15.56 -30.17 41.55
C GLU A 75 16.90 -29.75 40.91
N GLU A 76 17.68 -30.67 40.33
CA GLU A 76 18.91 -30.33 39.57
C GLU A 76 18.60 -29.75 38.17
N SER A 77 17.34 -29.77 37.72
CA SER A 77 16.90 -29.06 36.51
C SER A 77 16.21 -27.72 36.77
N GLU A 78 15.93 -27.34 38.02
CA GLU A 78 15.03 -26.20 38.30
C GLU A 78 15.49 -25.25 39.41
N ARG A 79 16.77 -25.26 39.84
CA ARG A 79 17.28 -24.27 40.81
C ARG A 79 18.36 -23.34 40.25
N GLU A 80 17.93 -22.20 39.72
CA GLU A 80 18.45 -20.90 40.15
C GLU A 80 17.27 -19.97 40.42
N GLU A 81 17.24 -19.45 41.67
CA GLU A 81 16.41 -18.35 42.22
C GLU A 81 15.11 -18.71 42.98
N GLU A 82 15.30 -19.04 44.26
CA GLU A 82 14.35 -18.76 45.34
C GLU A 82 14.32 -17.24 45.61
N ILE A 83 13.16 -16.61 45.40
CA ILE A 83 12.74 -15.38 46.08
C ILE A 83 11.45 -15.74 46.82
N GLU A 84 11.43 -15.55 48.14
CA GLU A 84 10.22 -15.65 48.96
C GLU A 84 9.23 -14.54 48.55
N GLU A 85 8.21 -14.87 47.74
CA GLU A 85 7.01 -14.03 47.57
C GLU A 85 5.76 -14.87 47.82
N GLU A 86 4.82 -14.30 48.56
CA GLU A 86 3.51 -14.90 48.82
C GLU A 86 2.81 -15.11 47.47
N GLU A 87 2.62 -16.36 47.04
CA GLU A 87 1.80 -16.65 45.86
C GLU A 87 0.34 -16.31 46.18
N GLU A 88 -0.02 -15.04 45.98
CA GLU A 88 -1.36 -14.69 45.54
C GLU A 88 -1.52 -15.38 44.18
N ASP A 89 -2.23 -16.52 44.15
CA ASP A 89 -2.61 -17.17 42.90
C ASP A 89 -3.09 -16.08 41.92
N ASP A 90 -2.37 -15.87 40.82
CA ASP A 90 -2.67 -14.86 39.80
C ASP A 90 -4.04 -15.17 39.16
N ILE A 91 -5.11 -14.71 39.81
CA ILE A 91 -6.47 -14.85 39.31
C ILE A 91 -6.70 -13.73 38.29
N TRP A 92 -6.73 -14.12 37.01
CA TRP A 92 -7.05 -13.21 35.92
C TRP A 92 -8.56 -13.05 35.75
N PHE A 93 -9.01 -11.80 35.65
CA PHE A 93 -10.39 -11.39 35.36
C PHE A 93 -10.51 -10.98 33.89
N TYR A 94 -11.32 -11.71 33.12
CA TYR A 94 -11.53 -11.47 31.69
C TYR A 94 -12.76 -10.59 31.47
N ALA A 95 -12.56 -9.32 31.15
CA ALA A 95 -13.62 -8.36 30.90
C ALA A 95 -14.06 -8.39 29.44
N VAL A 96 -15.26 -8.89 29.16
CA VAL A 96 -15.87 -8.84 27.83
C VAL A 96 -16.76 -7.60 27.73
N ALA A 97 -16.24 -6.57 27.08
CA ALA A 97 -16.96 -5.33 26.82
C ALA A 97 -17.98 -5.47 25.69
N VAL A 98 -17.68 -6.31 24.69
CA VAL A 98 -18.51 -6.50 23.50
C VAL A 98 -18.51 -7.96 23.11
N GLY A 99 -19.65 -8.60 23.22
CA GLY A 99 -19.84 -10.01 22.91
C GLY A 99 -21.31 -10.40 23.05
N ARG A 100 -21.57 -11.71 22.98
CA ARG A 100 -22.92 -12.28 23.22
C ARG A 100 -23.44 -11.98 24.62
N SER A 101 -22.52 -12.00 25.59
CA SER A 101 -22.77 -11.60 26.98
C SER A 101 -21.64 -10.65 27.40
N THR A 102 -22.00 -9.51 27.98
CA THR A 102 -21.05 -8.50 28.47
C THR A 102 -20.87 -8.63 29.97
N GLY A 103 -19.64 -8.57 30.46
CA GLY A 103 -19.33 -8.70 31.89
C GLY A 103 -17.92 -9.24 32.14
N VAL A 104 -17.60 -9.46 33.41
CA VAL A 104 -16.31 -10.03 33.86
C VAL A 104 -16.46 -11.53 34.05
N PHE A 105 -15.54 -12.29 33.48
CA PHE A 105 -15.49 -13.76 33.52
C PHE A 105 -14.22 -14.21 34.24
N LEU A 106 -14.33 -15.28 35.02
CA LEU A 106 -13.19 -15.87 35.75
C LEU A 106 -12.43 -16.90 34.92
N ALA A 107 -13.07 -17.46 33.90
CA ALA A 107 -12.48 -18.46 33.00
C ALA A 107 -12.32 -17.86 31.59
N PHE A 108 -11.13 -18.06 31.02
CA PHE A 108 -10.82 -17.61 29.66
C PHE A 108 -11.73 -18.24 28.60
N GLU A 109 -12.05 -19.52 28.76
CA GLU A 109 -12.89 -20.26 27.79
C GLU A 109 -14.30 -19.69 27.72
N ASP A 110 -14.89 -19.37 28.87
CA ASP A 110 -16.23 -18.76 28.95
C ASP A 110 -16.26 -17.38 28.28
N ALA A 111 -15.20 -16.59 28.48
CA ALA A 111 -15.04 -15.28 27.87
C ALA A 111 -14.83 -15.37 26.35
N ARG A 112 -14.00 -16.31 25.90
CA ARG A 112 -13.72 -16.60 24.48
C ARG A 112 -14.98 -16.98 23.72
N ASP A 113 -15.85 -17.79 24.32
CA ASP A 113 -17.11 -18.21 23.70
C ASP A 113 -18.10 -17.05 23.51
N GLN A 114 -17.99 -15.97 24.31
CA GLN A 114 -18.82 -14.77 24.14
C GLN A 114 -18.39 -13.93 22.93
N ILE A 115 -17.10 -13.95 22.60
CA ILE A 115 -16.52 -13.14 21.51
C ILE A 115 -16.45 -13.91 20.19
N TYR A 116 -16.37 -15.24 20.23
CA TYR A 116 -16.19 -16.07 19.04
C TYR A 116 -17.34 -15.89 18.02
N GLY A 117 -16.98 -15.43 16.81
CA GLY A 117 -17.92 -15.15 15.73
C GLY A 117 -18.80 -13.91 15.95
N PHE A 118 -18.52 -13.07 16.94
CA PHE A 118 -19.22 -11.80 17.16
C PHE A 118 -18.41 -10.63 16.56
N PRO A 119 -18.97 -9.88 15.58
CA PRO A 119 -18.23 -8.79 14.93
C PRO A 119 -17.96 -7.65 15.91
N ARG A 120 -16.73 -7.11 15.87
CA ARG A 120 -16.22 -6.04 16.77
C ARG A 120 -16.21 -6.43 18.27
N SER A 121 -16.02 -7.71 18.58
CA SER A 121 -15.82 -8.16 19.96
C SER A 121 -14.58 -7.52 20.59
N ARG A 122 -14.68 -7.11 21.86
CA ARG A 122 -13.57 -6.55 22.66
C ARG A 122 -13.52 -7.26 24.00
N MET A 123 -12.34 -7.80 24.32
CA MET A 123 -12.05 -8.46 25.58
C MET A 123 -10.66 -8.05 26.05
N GLU A 124 -10.50 -7.85 27.34
CA GLU A 124 -9.22 -7.57 27.98
C GLU A 124 -9.14 -8.31 29.32
N ALA A 125 -7.94 -8.66 29.75
CA ALA A 125 -7.71 -9.43 30.96
C ALA A 125 -7.01 -8.55 32.00
N PHE A 126 -7.50 -8.58 33.24
CA PHE A 126 -7.06 -7.73 34.33
C PHE A 126 -6.70 -8.57 35.55
N HIS A 127 -5.78 -8.08 36.38
CA HIS A 127 -5.45 -8.69 37.66
C HIS A 127 -6.39 -8.23 38.80
N ASP A 128 -7.16 -7.16 38.57
CA ASP A 128 -8.10 -6.61 39.54
C ASP A 128 -9.54 -6.62 38.99
N TYR A 129 -10.50 -6.99 39.85
CA TYR A 129 -11.91 -7.07 39.48
C TYR A 129 -12.53 -5.68 39.25
N ASP A 130 -12.16 -4.69 40.07
CA ASP A 130 -12.72 -3.34 39.99
C ASP A 130 -12.22 -2.62 38.72
N GLU A 131 -11.01 -2.92 38.26
CA GLU A 131 -10.49 -2.45 36.97
C GLU A 131 -11.23 -3.10 35.78
N ALA A 132 -11.48 -4.41 35.85
CA ALA A 132 -12.25 -5.15 34.85
C ALA A 132 -13.69 -4.63 34.70
N GLU A 133 -14.36 -4.26 35.80
CA GLU A 133 -15.71 -3.70 35.77
C GLU A 133 -15.74 -2.30 35.10
N GLN A 134 -14.75 -1.45 35.41
CA GLN A 134 -14.61 -0.14 34.80
C GLN A 134 -14.37 -0.22 33.29
N TYR A 135 -13.59 -1.19 32.84
CA TYR A 135 -13.36 -1.43 31.42
C TYR A 135 -14.65 -1.73 30.65
N VAL A 136 -15.53 -2.58 31.21
CA VAL A 136 -16.83 -2.92 30.61
C VAL A 136 -17.73 -1.69 30.54
N GLU A 137 -17.81 -0.89 31.61
CA GLU A 137 -18.67 0.30 31.66
C GLU A 137 -18.18 1.42 30.73
N ASN A 138 -16.86 1.66 30.66
CA ASN A 138 -16.26 2.64 29.77
C ASN A 138 -16.49 2.31 28.29
N ASN A 139 -16.35 1.03 27.91
CA ASN A 139 -16.63 0.61 26.55
C ASN A 139 -18.13 0.68 26.25
N ARG A 140 -19.00 0.36 27.21
CA ARG A 140 -20.46 0.46 27.03
C ARG A 140 -20.91 1.88 26.65
N ALA A 141 -20.32 2.90 27.26
CA ALA A 141 -20.59 4.30 26.93
C ALA A 141 -20.09 4.70 25.54
N CYS A 142 -18.92 4.21 25.11
CA CYS A 142 -18.36 4.47 23.79
C CYS A 142 -19.21 3.86 22.66
N PHE A 143 -19.76 2.67 22.87
CA PHE A 143 -20.57 1.97 21.84
C PHE A 143 -21.92 2.64 21.56
N SER A 144 -22.52 3.36 22.52
CA SER A 144 -23.73 4.16 22.25
C SER A 144 -23.45 5.30 21.30
N GLU A 145 -22.33 6.00 21.46
CA GLU A 145 -21.96 7.15 20.63
C GLU A 145 -21.52 6.74 19.22
N GLU A 146 -20.79 5.63 19.09
CA GLU A 146 -20.37 5.09 17.80
C GLU A 146 -21.57 4.59 16.97
N LYS A 147 -22.55 3.93 17.62
CA LYS A 147 -23.76 3.46 16.95
C LYS A 147 -24.64 4.63 16.46
N GLU A 148 -24.73 5.72 17.21
CA GLU A 148 -25.45 6.92 16.79
C GLU A 148 -24.77 7.63 15.62
N LYS A 149 -23.44 7.69 15.59
CA LYS A 149 -22.66 8.20 14.44
C LYS A 149 -22.86 7.33 13.20
N GLU A 150 -22.80 5.99 13.33
CA GLU A 150 -22.98 5.07 12.21
C GLU A 150 -24.42 5.10 11.65
N GLU A 151 -25.43 5.30 12.51
CA GLU A 151 -26.83 5.52 12.13
C GLU A 151 -27.03 6.87 11.40
N LEU A 152 -26.31 7.91 11.82
CA LEU A 152 -26.30 9.22 11.13
C LEU A 152 -25.59 9.14 9.78
N GLU A 153 -24.48 8.40 9.68
CA GLU A 153 -23.73 8.17 8.44
C GLU A 153 -24.48 7.27 7.45
N LYS A 154 -25.27 6.30 7.92
CA LYS A 154 -26.15 5.50 7.06
C LYS A 154 -27.38 6.28 6.61
N LYS A 155 -27.83 7.28 7.37
CA LYS A 155 -28.95 8.18 7.01
C LYS A 155 -28.54 9.40 6.20
N SER A 156 -27.26 9.77 6.18
CA SER A 156 -26.71 10.72 5.21
C SER A 156 -26.54 10.02 3.85
N ALA A 157 -27.67 9.57 3.28
CA ALA A 157 -27.72 9.13 1.90
C ALA A 157 -27.04 10.20 1.05
N LYS A 158 -25.94 9.81 0.40
CA LYS A 158 -24.97 10.65 -0.30
C LYS A 158 -25.65 11.60 -1.31
N VAL A 159 -26.14 12.74 -0.82
CA VAL A 159 -26.75 13.79 -1.65
C VAL A 159 -25.61 14.49 -2.37
N TRP A 160 -25.73 14.60 -3.69
CA TRP A 160 -24.77 15.33 -4.51
C TRP A 160 -25.38 16.66 -4.91
N PHE A 161 -24.60 17.73 -4.76
CA PHE A 161 -24.96 19.06 -5.23
C PHE A 161 -24.30 19.32 -6.58
N TYR A 162 -25.08 19.70 -7.58
CA TYR A 162 -24.62 20.00 -8.92
C TYR A 162 -24.63 21.51 -9.12
N ALA A 163 -23.45 22.12 -9.14
CA ALA A 163 -23.28 23.54 -9.37
C ALA A 163 -23.20 23.82 -10.87
N VAL A 164 -24.14 24.62 -11.38
CA VAL A 164 -24.11 25.16 -12.75
C VAL A 164 -23.68 26.61 -12.66
N ALA A 165 -22.42 26.87 -13.06
CA ALA A 165 -21.85 28.21 -13.05
C ALA A 165 -22.13 28.99 -14.35
N VAL A 166 -22.21 28.29 -15.47
CA VAL A 166 -22.57 28.87 -16.78
C VAL A 166 -23.56 27.94 -17.46
N GLY A 167 -24.75 28.45 -17.78
CA GLY A 167 -25.85 27.73 -18.41
C GLY A 167 -27.07 28.62 -18.57
N ARG A 168 -28.21 28.06 -19.00
CA ARG A 168 -29.50 28.78 -19.11
C ARG A 168 -30.00 29.30 -17.77
N SER A 169 -29.65 28.63 -16.68
CA SER A 169 -29.87 29.09 -15.30
C SER A 169 -28.68 28.67 -14.45
N THR A 170 -28.14 29.62 -13.69
CA THR A 170 -27.00 29.41 -12.79
C THR A 170 -27.49 29.13 -11.38
N GLY A 171 -26.91 28.14 -10.70
CA GLY A 171 -27.34 27.76 -9.37
C GLY A 171 -26.87 26.37 -8.95
N VAL A 172 -27.18 25.99 -7.71
CA VAL A 172 -26.90 24.67 -7.14
C VAL A 172 -28.17 23.82 -7.22
N PHE A 173 -28.07 22.66 -7.85
CA PHE A 173 -29.17 21.72 -8.04
C PHE A 173 -28.91 20.43 -7.25
N MET A 174 -29.95 19.85 -6.65
CA MET A 174 -29.82 18.57 -5.92
C MET A 174 -29.96 17.34 -6.82
N ASN A 175 -30.38 17.55 -8.07
CA ASN A 175 -30.68 16.49 -9.02
C ASN A 175 -29.94 16.73 -10.34
N TYR A 176 -29.36 15.66 -10.89
CA TYR A 176 -28.56 15.75 -12.12
C TYR A 176 -29.44 16.11 -13.33
N ALA A 177 -30.66 15.59 -13.40
CA ALA A 177 -31.58 15.85 -14.51
C ALA A 177 -31.91 17.34 -14.62
N ASP A 178 -32.23 17.98 -13.49
CA ASP A 178 -32.58 19.40 -13.43
C ASP A 178 -31.38 20.28 -13.81
N ALA A 179 -30.17 19.93 -13.35
CA ALA A 179 -28.93 20.62 -13.73
C ALA A 179 -28.63 20.46 -15.24
N MET A 180 -28.85 19.26 -15.77
CA MET A 180 -28.57 18.92 -17.17
C MET A 180 -29.47 19.70 -18.13
N GLU A 181 -30.74 19.92 -17.77
CA GLU A 181 -31.67 20.74 -18.57
C GLU A 181 -31.19 22.19 -18.73
N GLN A 182 -30.49 22.72 -17.72
CA GLN A 182 -29.95 24.09 -17.77
C GLN A 182 -28.73 24.22 -18.68
N VAL A 183 -27.92 23.17 -18.79
CA VAL A 183 -26.67 23.21 -19.57
C VAL A 183 -26.85 22.69 -20.99
N HIS A 184 -27.83 21.81 -21.23
CA HIS A 184 -28.00 21.14 -22.51
C HIS A 184 -28.31 22.13 -23.65
N GLY A 185 -27.39 22.21 -24.62
CA GLY A 185 -27.50 23.10 -25.77
C GLY A 185 -27.01 24.53 -25.54
N TYR A 186 -26.34 24.83 -24.42
CA TYR A 186 -25.66 26.10 -24.18
C TYR A 186 -24.15 25.96 -24.48
N SER A 187 -23.60 26.79 -25.36
CA SER A 187 -22.16 26.73 -25.70
C SER A 187 -21.32 27.33 -24.58
N GLY A 188 -20.31 26.60 -24.11
CA GLY A 188 -19.42 27.07 -23.04
C GLY A 188 -19.95 26.85 -21.62
N PHE A 189 -20.92 25.95 -21.44
CA PHE A 189 -21.45 25.64 -20.11
C PHE A 189 -20.36 25.13 -19.15
N ARG A 190 -20.48 25.49 -17.87
CA ARG A 190 -19.58 25.08 -16.78
C ARG A 190 -20.41 24.48 -15.65
N MET A 191 -20.26 23.17 -15.42
CA MET A 191 -20.98 22.44 -14.37
C MET A 191 -20.04 21.48 -13.64
N LYS A 192 -20.17 21.41 -12.31
CA LYS A 192 -19.40 20.50 -11.45
C LYS A 192 -20.25 19.99 -10.30
N LYS A 193 -19.98 18.77 -9.82
CA LYS A 193 -20.68 18.16 -8.68
C LYS A 193 -19.83 18.22 -7.41
N PHE A 194 -20.48 18.47 -6.28
CA PHE A 194 -19.90 18.69 -4.95
C PHE A 194 -20.63 17.86 -3.90
N ARG A 195 -19.94 17.59 -2.79
CA ARG A 195 -20.53 16.91 -1.62
C ARG A 195 -21.21 17.89 -0.69
N ASP A 196 -20.68 19.11 -0.63
CA ASP A 196 -21.17 20.17 0.23
C ASP A 196 -21.81 21.29 -0.59
N TYR A 197 -22.84 21.91 -0.02
CA TYR A 197 -23.58 23.01 -0.66
C TYR A 197 -22.73 24.28 -0.75
N ASP A 198 -21.93 24.57 0.28
CA ASP A 198 -21.10 25.77 0.34
C ASP A 198 -19.97 25.74 -0.70
N GLU A 199 -19.28 24.60 -0.86
CA GLU A 199 -18.30 24.39 -1.92
C GLU A 199 -18.91 24.58 -3.33
N ALA A 200 -20.16 24.15 -3.51
CA ALA A 200 -20.89 24.31 -4.76
C ALA A 200 -21.19 25.78 -5.07
N GLN A 201 -21.48 26.60 -4.04
CA GLN A 201 -21.70 28.03 -4.20
C GLN A 201 -20.40 28.79 -4.52
N GLU A 202 -19.30 28.45 -3.86
CA GLU A 202 -17.99 29.06 -4.11
C GLU A 202 -17.54 28.82 -5.56
N TYR A 203 -17.78 27.62 -6.09
CA TYR A 203 -17.48 27.31 -7.49
C TYR A 203 -18.27 28.20 -8.46
N ILE A 204 -19.52 28.54 -8.15
CA ILE A 204 -20.32 29.45 -8.96
C ILE A 204 -19.76 30.87 -8.86
N ALA A 205 -19.47 31.35 -7.65
CA ALA A 205 -18.91 32.69 -7.42
C ALA A 205 -17.56 32.88 -8.12
N PHE A 206 -16.67 31.90 -8.02
CA PHE A 206 -15.37 31.92 -8.70
C PHE A 206 -15.51 32.01 -10.22
N ASN A 207 -16.43 31.24 -10.81
CA ASN A 207 -16.64 31.26 -12.25
C ASN A 207 -17.43 32.49 -12.75
N GLN A 208 -18.24 33.12 -11.90
CA GLN A 208 -18.90 34.40 -12.21
C GLN A 208 -17.88 35.55 -12.27
N VAL A 209 -16.95 35.61 -11.33
CA VAL A 209 -15.88 36.64 -11.31
C VAL A 209 -15.00 36.58 -12.56
N TYR A 210 -14.68 35.38 -13.04
CA TYR A 210 -13.93 35.19 -14.29
C TYR A 210 -14.75 35.45 -15.57
N SER A 211 -16.07 35.58 -15.45
CA SER A 211 -16.95 35.89 -16.58
C SER A 211 -17.34 37.37 -16.64
N SER A 212 -17.10 38.14 -15.57
CA SER A 212 -17.36 39.59 -15.49
C SER A 212 -16.20 40.46 -15.97
N ASP A 213 -14.99 39.92 -16.19
CA ASP A 213 -13.87 40.68 -16.77
C ASP A 213 -14.07 41.02 -18.27
N GLU A 214 -15.16 40.56 -18.90
CA GLU A 214 -15.55 40.98 -20.25
C GLU A 214 -16.81 41.87 -20.31
N GLU A 215 -17.61 42.03 -19.23
CA GLU A 215 -18.81 42.86 -19.26
C GLU A 215 -19.11 43.51 -17.90
N GLU A 216 -18.49 44.65 -17.60
CA GLU A 216 -19.13 45.79 -16.91
C GLU A 216 -18.26 47.07 -16.99
N GLU A 217 -18.39 47.79 -18.10
CA GLU A 217 -18.56 49.25 -18.09
C GLU A 217 -19.37 49.63 -19.36
N SER A 218 -20.69 49.82 -19.23
CA SER A 218 -21.42 50.87 -19.97
C SER A 218 -22.93 50.84 -19.65
N ASP A 219 -23.33 51.52 -18.58
CA ASP A 219 -24.51 52.37 -18.66
C ASP A 219 -23.99 53.78 -18.99
N GLU A 220 -23.91 54.11 -20.29
CA GLU A 220 -24.06 55.46 -20.84
C GLU A 220 -23.91 55.44 -22.38
N GLU A 221 -25.06 55.58 -23.04
CA GLU A 221 -25.31 56.25 -24.31
C GLU A 221 -24.36 56.05 -25.53
N GLU A 222 -24.94 55.44 -26.57
CA GLU A 222 -24.72 55.72 -28.00
C GLU A 222 -23.36 56.31 -28.42
N ASN A 223 -22.37 55.45 -28.64
CA ASN A 223 -21.46 55.70 -29.77
C ASN A 223 -20.96 54.38 -30.36
N GLN A 224 -21.51 54.02 -31.53
CA GLN A 224 -20.86 53.05 -32.42
C GLN A 224 -19.53 53.66 -32.87
N GLY A 225 -18.49 53.45 -32.06
CA GLY A 225 -17.14 53.96 -32.30
C GLY A 225 -16.61 53.44 -33.64
N VAL A 226 -16.34 54.36 -34.54
CA VAL A 226 -15.64 54.07 -35.80
C VAL A 226 -14.20 53.70 -35.46
N TRP A 227 -13.77 52.50 -35.85
CA TRP A 227 -12.38 52.06 -35.66
C TRP A 227 -11.44 52.77 -36.64
N TYR A 228 -10.30 53.25 -36.14
CA TYR A 228 -9.23 53.87 -36.92
C TYR A 228 -8.03 52.93 -37.04
N TYR A 229 -7.65 52.57 -38.26
CA TYR A 229 -6.53 51.71 -38.59
C TYR A 229 -5.34 52.58 -39.00
N ALA A 230 -4.33 52.67 -38.15
CA ALA A 230 -3.09 53.37 -38.43
C ALA A 230 -2.11 52.44 -39.15
N VAL A 231 -1.69 52.83 -40.36
CA VAL A 231 -0.61 52.17 -41.11
C VAL A 231 0.63 53.07 -41.02
N ALA A 232 1.57 52.66 -40.19
CA ALA A 232 2.85 53.35 -39.98
C ALA A 232 3.90 52.96 -41.03
N VAL A 233 3.88 51.71 -41.49
CA VAL A 233 4.77 51.22 -42.55
C VAL A 233 3.94 50.42 -43.54
N GLY A 234 3.90 50.87 -44.79
CA GLY A 234 3.12 50.28 -45.89
C GLY A 234 3.28 51.09 -47.17
N ARG A 235 2.47 50.80 -48.20
CA ARG A 235 2.49 51.55 -49.48
C ARG A 235 2.12 53.02 -49.33
N CYS A 236 1.14 53.30 -48.47
CA CYS A 236 0.72 54.64 -48.10
C CYS A 236 0.53 54.69 -46.57
N THR A 237 1.36 55.49 -45.89
CA THR A 237 1.25 55.69 -44.43
C THR A 237 0.09 56.62 -44.11
N GLY A 238 -0.58 56.39 -42.99
CA GLY A 238 -1.72 57.19 -42.56
C GLY A 238 -2.77 56.43 -41.75
N VAL A 239 -3.83 57.14 -41.38
CA VAL A 239 -4.96 56.59 -40.61
C VAL A 239 -6.16 56.36 -41.52
N TYR A 240 -6.70 55.15 -41.51
CA TYR A 240 -7.81 54.70 -42.33
C TYR A 240 -9.00 54.35 -41.46
N THR A 241 -10.21 54.68 -41.88
CA THR A 241 -11.46 54.30 -41.18
C THR A 241 -12.03 52.97 -41.66
N ASN A 242 -11.48 52.43 -42.76
CA ASN A 242 -11.93 51.19 -43.38
C ASN A 242 -10.79 50.16 -43.38
N LEU A 243 -11.06 48.98 -42.80
CA LEU A 243 -10.08 47.89 -42.67
C LEU A 243 -9.58 47.39 -44.03
N GLU A 244 -10.47 47.34 -45.04
CA GLU A 244 -10.13 46.80 -46.35
C GLU A 244 -9.12 47.72 -47.05
N GLN A 245 -9.34 49.04 -46.96
CA GLN A 245 -8.40 50.04 -47.48
C GLN A 245 -7.04 49.98 -46.77
N ALA A 246 -7.03 49.80 -45.45
CA ALA A 246 -5.79 49.66 -44.68
C ALA A 246 -5.02 48.39 -45.06
N LYS A 247 -5.74 47.27 -45.24
CA LYS A 247 -5.16 45.98 -45.66
C LYS A 247 -4.51 46.06 -47.03
N ASP A 248 -5.13 46.75 -47.99
CA ASP A 248 -4.55 46.94 -49.33
C ASP A 248 -3.20 47.68 -49.30
N GLN A 249 -3.00 48.58 -48.33
CA GLN A 249 -1.73 49.31 -48.18
C GLN A 249 -0.59 48.43 -47.67
N VAL A 250 -0.91 47.42 -46.85
CA VAL A 250 0.10 46.55 -46.24
C VAL A 250 0.30 45.24 -46.99
N HIS A 251 -0.69 44.80 -47.76
CA HIS A 251 -0.68 43.51 -48.43
C HIS A 251 0.45 43.39 -49.46
N GLY A 252 1.46 42.56 -49.16
CA GLY A 252 2.64 42.34 -50.01
C GLY A 252 3.82 43.28 -49.72
N TYR A 253 3.80 44.03 -48.62
CA TYR A 253 4.95 44.80 -48.12
C TYR A 253 5.58 44.07 -46.93
N SER A 254 6.85 43.67 -47.01
CA SER A 254 7.54 42.98 -45.90
C SER A 254 7.93 43.97 -44.81
N GLY A 255 7.55 43.69 -43.56
CA GLY A 255 7.82 44.57 -42.42
C GLY A 255 6.78 45.69 -42.21
N PHE A 256 5.55 45.48 -42.66
CA PHE A 256 4.47 46.45 -42.45
C PHE A 256 4.12 46.59 -40.96
N LEU A 257 3.75 47.81 -40.55
CA LEU A 257 3.32 48.14 -39.19
C LEU A 257 1.92 48.75 -39.26
N MET A 258 0.92 48.01 -38.78
CA MET A 258 -0.48 48.42 -38.76
C MET A 258 -1.12 48.09 -37.41
N LYS A 259 -1.82 49.07 -36.82
CA LYS A 259 -2.53 48.91 -35.54
C LYS A 259 -3.88 49.63 -35.57
N LYS A 260 -4.90 49.07 -34.91
CA LYS A 260 -6.24 49.67 -34.80
C LYS A 260 -6.41 50.40 -33.46
N PHE A 261 -7.10 51.53 -33.49
CA PHE A 261 -7.38 52.40 -32.35
C PHE A 261 -8.84 52.81 -32.37
N LEU A 262 -9.38 53.12 -31.19
CA LEU A 262 -10.74 53.67 -31.03
C LEU A 262 -10.76 55.20 -31.24
N ASP A 263 -9.62 55.86 -31.00
CA ASP A 263 -9.47 57.31 -31.14
C ASP A 263 -8.56 57.65 -32.33
N TYR A 264 -8.95 58.65 -33.12
CA TYR A 264 -8.17 59.14 -34.26
C TYR A 264 -6.85 59.77 -33.79
N GLY A 265 -6.85 60.45 -32.65
CA GLY A 265 -5.66 61.07 -32.08
C GLY A 265 -4.60 60.03 -31.71
N GLN A 266 -5.01 58.94 -31.07
CA GLN A 266 -4.12 57.80 -30.77
C GLN A 266 -3.59 57.12 -32.05
N ALA A 267 -4.44 56.94 -33.06
CA ALA A 267 -4.02 56.39 -34.35
C ALA A 267 -2.99 57.28 -35.05
N GLN A 268 -3.19 58.59 -35.03
CA GLN A 268 -2.28 59.56 -35.64
C GLN A 268 -0.94 59.64 -34.89
N ALA A 269 -0.97 59.57 -33.55
CA ALA A 269 0.25 59.49 -32.75
C ALA A 269 1.08 58.25 -33.11
N TYR A 270 0.43 57.09 -33.27
CA TYR A 270 1.11 55.86 -33.66
C TYR A 270 1.78 55.97 -35.04
N VAL A 271 1.12 56.57 -36.04
CA VAL A 271 1.77 56.80 -37.36
C VAL A 271 2.98 57.71 -37.18
N ARG A 272 2.84 58.82 -36.44
CA ARG A 272 3.91 59.81 -36.25
C ARG A 272 5.11 59.24 -35.48
N ASP A 273 4.86 58.47 -34.43
CA ASP A 273 5.93 57.90 -33.60
C ASP A 273 6.73 56.84 -34.36
N ASN A 274 6.09 56.16 -35.33
CA ASN A 274 6.76 55.20 -36.21
C ASN A 274 7.24 55.81 -37.54
N GLU A 275 6.84 57.05 -37.88
CA GLU A 275 7.34 57.82 -39.04
C GLU A 275 8.76 58.38 -38.81
N ILE A 276 9.23 58.38 -37.55
CA ILE A 276 10.59 58.78 -37.18
C ILE A 276 11.56 57.62 -37.48
N CYS A 277 11.70 57.28 -38.76
CA CYS A 277 12.80 56.44 -39.25
C CYS A 277 13.20 56.72 -40.71
N SER A 278 13.00 57.96 -41.16
CA SER A 278 13.69 58.45 -42.36
C SER A 278 14.29 59.82 -42.11
N PHE A 279 15.63 59.81 -41.95
CA PHE A 279 16.59 60.91 -42.12
C PHE A 279 17.11 61.62 -40.85
N GLU A 280 18.42 61.38 -40.62
CA GLU A 280 19.47 62.15 -39.92
C GLU A 280 19.14 62.86 -38.59
N GLU A 281 19.73 62.40 -37.49
CA GLU A 281 20.91 63.02 -36.84
C GLU A 281 21.00 62.57 -35.36
N GLU A 282 22.22 62.59 -34.84
CA GLU A 282 22.71 61.97 -33.61
C GLU A 282 21.86 62.17 -32.35
N ALA A 283 21.51 61.07 -31.67
CA ALA A 283 21.20 61.05 -30.24
C ALA A 283 21.45 59.65 -29.69
N GLU A 284 22.27 59.56 -28.63
CA GLU A 284 22.62 58.35 -27.89
C GLU A 284 21.38 57.47 -27.58
N SER A 285 21.40 56.26 -28.11
CA SER A 285 20.41 55.21 -27.82
C SER A 285 20.64 54.65 -26.41
N PRO A 286 19.60 54.46 -25.58
CA PRO A 286 19.71 53.58 -24.43
C PRO A 286 19.89 52.14 -24.93
N GLU A 287 20.83 51.40 -24.36
CA GLU A 287 21.09 50.00 -24.69
C GLU A 287 19.85 49.16 -24.32
N VAL A 288 19.08 48.78 -25.33
CA VAL A 288 18.11 47.70 -25.21
C VAL A 288 18.94 46.42 -25.25
N VAL A 289 19.20 45.84 -24.08
CA VAL A 289 19.80 44.51 -23.96
C VAL A 289 18.80 43.49 -24.47
N ASP A 290 18.84 43.22 -25.76
CA ASP A 290 18.15 42.07 -26.34
C ASP A 290 18.71 40.82 -25.65
N GLU A 291 17.85 40.13 -24.91
CA GLU A 291 18.14 38.91 -24.13
C GLU A 291 18.61 37.77 -25.03
N ARG A 292 19.89 37.79 -25.40
CA ARG A 292 20.49 36.82 -26.31
C ARG A 292 20.92 35.58 -25.54
N TRP A 293 20.29 34.44 -25.82
CA TRP A 293 20.63 33.18 -25.18
C TRP A 293 21.89 32.53 -25.77
N TYR A 294 22.70 31.94 -24.90
CA TYR A 294 23.91 31.18 -25.23
C TYR A 294 23.69 29.70 -24.92
N TYR A 295 24.06 28.82 -25.84
CA TYR A 295 23.90 27.37 -25.73
C TYR A 295 25.28 26.72 -25.59
N ALA A 296 25.60 26.20 -24.41
CA ALA A 296 26.87 25.51 -24.16
C ALA A 296 26.71 24.00 -24.44
N VAL A 297 27.53 23.47 -25.35
CA VAL A 297 27.60 22.04 -25.68
C VAL A 297 28.87 21.47 -25.06
N ALA A 298 28.75 20.72 -23.98
CA ALA A 298 29.86 20.09 -23.26
C ALA A 298 30.25 18.73 -23.86
N VAL A 299 29.27 17.98 -24.37
CA VAL A 299 29.50 16.70 -25.06
C VAL A 299 28.71 16.69 -26.36
N GLY A 300 29.42 16.64 -27.48
CA GLY A 300 28.88 16.64 -28.84
C GLY A 300 30.00 16.60 -29.88
N ARG A 301 29.65 16.78 -31.16
CA ARG A 301 30.61 16.78 -32.29
C ARG A 301 31.63 17.91 -32.19
N ARG A 302 31.20 19.08 -31.73
CA ARG A 302 32.06 20.23 -31.43
C ARG A 302 31.64 20.86 -30.11
N ILE A 303 32.56 20.78 -29.14
CA ILE A 303 32.40 21.36 -27.81
C ILE A 303 32.59 22.87 -27.92
N GLY A 304 31.67 23.65 -27.36
CA GLY A 304 31.71 25.11 -27.44
C GLY A 304 30.39 25.79 -27.08
N ILE A 305 30.40 27.13 -27.13
CA ILE A 305 29.23 27.98 -26.88
C ILE A 305 28.69 28.47 -28.22
N TYR A 306 27.39 28.33 -28.43
CA TYR A 306 26.68 28.72 -29.65
C TYR A 306 25.67 29.82 -29.32
N THR A 307 25.54 30.81 -30.19
CA THR A 307 24.52 31.86 -30.07
C THR A 307 23.19 31.45 -30.68
N ASP A 308 23.23 30.50 -31.61
CA ASP A 308 22.08 30.04 -32.37
C ASP A 308 21.71 28.62 -31.95
N HIS A 309 20.43 28.42 -31.65
CA HIS A 309 19.92 27.15 -31.15
C HIS A 309 20.12 25.99 -32.13
N ASN A 310 19.93 26.27 -33.42
CA ASN A 310 20.04 25.26 -34.48
C ASN A 310 21.48 24.75 -34.63
N ASP A 311 22.46 25.66 -34.56
CA ASP A 311 23.88 25.31 -34.65
C ASP A 311 24.31 24.40 -33.48
N ALA A 312 23.77 24.65 -32.29
CA ALA A 312 24.00 23.83 -31.10
C ALA A 312 23.38 22.42 -31.25
N ILE A 313 22.14 22.34 -31.77
CA ILE A 313 21.45 21.07 -32.03
C ILE A 313 22.24 20.23 -33.04
N GLU A 314 22.76 20.83 -34.12
CA GLU A 314 23.56 20.10 -35.12
C GLU A 314 24.79 19.41 -34.51
N GLN A 315 25.33 19.95 -33.41
CA GLN A 315 26.47 19.33 -32.74
C GLN A 315 26.10 18.14 -31.87
N VAL A 316 24.90 18.13 -31.29
CA VAL A 316 24.46 17.07 -30.36
C VAL A 316 23.64 16.00 -31.06
N HIS A 317 22.96 16.33 -32.16
CA HIS A 317 22.04 15.44 -32.84
C HIS A 317 22.76 14.19 -33.37
N GLY A 318 22.37 13.02 -32.85
CA GLY A 318 22.96 11.72 -33.19
C GLY A 318 24.25 11.37 -32.43
N TYR A 319 24.62 12.11 -31.38
CA TYR A 319 25.71 11.76 -30.46
C TYR A 319 25.13 11.13 -29.18
N SER A 320 25.54 9.91 -28.83
CA SER A 320 25.09 9.23 -27.60
C SER A 320 25.72 9.86 -26.37
N GLY A 321 24.90 10.22 -25.36
CA GLY A 321 25.37 10.85 -24.12
C GLY A 321 25.71 12.34 -24.26
N PHE A 322 25.08 13.04 -25.21
CA PHE A 322 25.29 14.48 -25.37
C PHE A 322 24.88 15.26 -24.12
N LYS A 323 25.59 16.36 -23.83
CA LYS A 323 25.33 17.26 -22.71
C LYS A 323 25.33 18.70 -23.22
N MET A 324 24.18 19.36 -23.14
CA MET A 324 23.97 20.74 -23.60
C MET A 324 23.05 21.49 -22.65
N LYS A 325 23.36 22.75 -22.35
CA LYS A 325 22.56 23.64 -21.50
C LYS A 325 22.52 25.06 -22.07
N LYS A 326 21.41 25.78 -21.87
CA LYS A 326 21.24 27.18 -22.30
C LYS A 326 21.38 28.15 -21.13
N PHE A 327 21.97 29.31 -21.39
CA PHE A 327 22.29 30.34 -20.42
C PHE A 327 21.91 31.71 -20.98
N LEU A 328 21.59 32.65 -20.09
CA LEU A 328 21.31 34.03 -20.46
C LEU A 328 22.60 34.85 -20.64
N ASP A 329 23.69 34.41 -20.00
CA ASP A 329 24.98 35.09 -19.99
C ASP A 329 26.08 34.18 -20.56
N TYR A 330 27.05 34.79 -21.25
CA TYR A 330 28.17 34.08 -21.88
C TYR A 330 29.12 33.50 -20.83
N ASP A 331 29.34 34.22 -19.73
CA ASP A 331 30.27 33.78 -18.68
C ASP A 331 29.73 32.53 -17.97
N ASN A 332 28.44 32.49 -17.65
CA ASN A 332 27.78 31.30 -17.10
C ASN A 332 27.85 30.08 -18.06
N ALA A 333 27.74 30.32 -19.37
CA ALA A 333 27.87 29.27 -20.38
C ALA A 333 29.31 28.71 -20.46
N ARG A 334 30.30 29.55 -20.17
CA ARG A 334 31.72 29.17 -20.13
C ARG A 334 32.06 28.39 -18.87
N ASP A 335 31.60 28.82 -17.70
CA ASP A 335 31.83 28.12 -16.43
C ASP A 335 31.29 26.70 -16.47
N TYR A 336 30.15 26.49 -17.13
CA TYR A 336 29.62 25.15 -17.41
C TYR A 336 30.61 24.29 -18.22
N LEU A 337 31.25 24.82 -19.26
CA LEU A 337 32.24 24.06 -20.04
C LEU A 337 33.54 23.80 -19.26
N ASP A 338 33.98 24.77 -18.45
CA ASP A 338 35.19 24.65 -17.65
C ASP A 338 35.01 23.62 -16.51
N ALA A 339 33.85 23.61 -15.83
CA ALA A 339 33.50 22.56 -14.86
C ALA A 339 33.52 21.15 -15.48
N PHE A 340 33.07 21.02 -16.73
CA PHE A 340 33.12 19.75 -17.46
C PHE A 340 34.55 19.35 -17.89
N ARG A 341 35.42 20.33 -18.16
CA ARG A 341 36.84 20.07 -18.47
C ARG A 341 37.61 19.61 -17.24
N GLU A 342 37.36 20.23 -16.10
CA GLU A 342 38.01 19.87 -14.83
C GLU A 342 37.59 18.47 -14.38
N ASN A 343 36.30 18.14 -14.47
CA ASN A 343 35.79 16.81 -14.13
C ASN A 343 36.22 15.70 -15.14
N SER A 344 36.63 16.07 -16.36
CA SER A 344 37.18 15.12 -17.34
C SER A 344 38.70 14.96 -17.25
N SER A 345 39.39 15.78 -16.45
CA SER A 345 40.86 15.78 -16.34
C SER A 345 41.38 15.00 -15.13
N ASP A 346 40.53 14.30 -14.38
CA ASP A 346 40.93 13.73 -13.11
C ASP A 346 41.37 12.25 -13.23
N THR A 347 42.62 12.07 -13.60
CA THR A 347 43.43 10.96 -13.10
C THR A 347 44.69 11.55 -12.47
N TRP A 348 44.84 11.32 -11.16
CA TRP A 348 46.04 11.40 -10.30
C TRP A 348 46.19 12.59 -9.30
N TYR A 349 46.03 12.25 -8.01
CA TYR A 349 46.56 12.79 -6.73
C TYR A 349 46.10 14.13 -6.11
N GLU A 350 45.43 13.94 -4.96
CA GLU A 350 45.52 14.57 -3.62
C GLU A 350 45.06 16.02 -3.31
N GLU A 351 44.12 16.04 -2.35
CA GLU A 351 43.94 16.97 -1.23
C GLU A 351 43.88 18.47 -1.51
N SER A 352 42.69 19.06 -1.33
CA SER A 352 42.31 19.72 -0.06
C SER A 352 41.23 20.79 -0.27
N ASN A 353 40.24 20.75 0.63
CA ASN A 353 39.37 21.84 1.08
C ASN A 353 38.68 22.70 0.01
N ASN A 354 37.38 22.43 -0.20
CA ASN A 354 36.44 23.53 -0.30
C ASN A 354 35.07 23.13 0.30
N GLU A 355 34.64 23.89 1.30
CA GLU A 355 33.29 23.88 1.85
C GLU A 355 32.33 24.46 0.80
N GLU A 356 31.42 23.66 0.24
CA GLU A 356 30.23 24.24 -0.40
C GLU A 356 29.09 23.22 -0.56
N SER A 357 28.02 23.46 0.22
CA SER A 357 26.61 23.29 -0.13
C SER A 357 26.21 22.02 -0.88
N TYR A 358 25.99 20.94 -0.13
CA TYR A 358 25.25 19.77 -0.60
C TYR A 358 23.78 20.14 -0.85
N GLN A 359 23.39 20.21 -2.12
CA GLN A 359 22.01 19.90 -2.51
C GLN A 359 21.99 18.38 -2.71
N GLU A 360 21.54 17.66 -1.69
CA GLU A 360 21.20 16.25 -1.80
C GLU A 360 20.09 16.13 -2.85
N GLU A 361 20.45 15.83 -4.09
CA GLU A 361 19.47 15.30 -5.04
C GLU A 361 19.08 13.92 -4.50
N GLU A 362 17.86 13.80 -3.97
CA GLU A 362 17.27 12.57 -3.47
C GLU A 362 17.19 11.54 -4.61
N THR A 363 18.28 10.82 -4.85
CA THR A 363 18.32 9.74 -5.83
C THR A 363 17.65 8.51 -5.23
N TRP A 364 16.55 8.05 -5.81
CA TRP A 364 15.90 6.81 -5.38
C TRP A 364 16.63 5.57 -5.91
N PHE A 365 16.81 4.59 -5.04
CA PHE A 365 17.32 3.26 -5.36
C PHE A 365 16.16 2.28 -5.48
N TYR A 366 16.11 1.51 -6.57
CA TYR A 366 15.08 0.51 -6.85
C TYR A 366 15.68 -0.88 -6.69
N ALA A 367 15.34 -1.57 -5.62
CA ALA A 367 15.79 -2.94 -5.35
C ALA A 367 14.84 -3.94 -6.00
N VAL A 368 15.35 -4.75 -6.93
CA VAL A 368 14.63 -5.86 -7.58
C VAL A 368 15.12 -7.16 -6.97
N ALA A 369 14.34 -7.73 -6.06
CA ALA A 369 14.64 -9.00 -5.39
C ALA A 369 14.31 -10.21 -6.25
N VAL A 370 13.19 -10.15 -6.98
CA VAL A 370 12.76 -11.21 -7.91
C VAL A 370 12.42 -10.57 -9.25
N GLY A 371 13.19 -10.91 -10.28
CA GLY A 371 13.07 -10.39 -11.64
C GLY A 371 14.07 -11.07 -12.58
N ARG A 372 14.17 -10.60 -13.83
CA ARG A 372 15.11 -11.15 -14.83
C ARG A 372 16.58 -10.99 -14.43
N SER A 373 16.91 -9.91 -13.72
CA SER A 373 18.23 -9.65 -13.18
C SER A 373 18.07 -8.98 -11.80
N PRO A 374 18.16 -9.77 -10.71
CA PRO A 374 18.08 -9.23 -9.36
C PRO A 374 19.23 -8.25 -9.07
N GLY A 375 18.94 -7.16 -8.36
CA GLY A 375 19.92 -6.12 -8.04
C GLY A 375 19.30 -4.76 -7.71
N ILE A 376 20.15 -3.79 -7.39
CA ILE A 376 19.77 -2.41 -7.09
C ILE A 376 19.99 -1.55 -8.34
N TYR A 377 18.97 -0.79 -8.73
CA TYR A 377 18.96 0.09 -9.88
C TYR A 377 18.77 1.54 -9.43
N THR A 378 19.52 2.49 -9.99
CA THR A 378 19.35 3.92 -9.72
C THR A 378 18.33 4.59 -10.65
N ASN A 379 17.82 3.84 -11.63
CA ASN A 379 16.89 4.32 -12.64
C ASN A 379 15.64 3.44 -12.66
N CYS A 380 14.47 4.08 -12.66
CA CYS A 380 13.18 3.41 -12.57
C CYS A 380 12.88 2.58 -13.83
N GLU A 381 13.22 3.09 -15.01
CA GLU A 381 12.97 2.42 -16.29
C GLU A 381 13.73 1.10 -16.38
N ASP A 382 15.00 1.10 -15.99
CA ASP A 382 15.86 -0.10 -15.99
C ASP A 382 15.34 -1.18 -15.02
N ALA A 383 14.82 -0.77 -13.85
CA ALA A 383 14.22 -1.67 -12.87
C ALA A 383 12.90 -2.29 -13.36
N ILE A 384 12.05 -1.47 -14.01
CA ILE A 384 10.78 -1.91 -14.60
C ILE A 384 11.02 -2.95 -15.69
N ASP A 385 12.03 -2.76 -16.55
CA ASP A 385 12.38 -3.72 -17.60
C ASP A 385 12.77 -5.10 -17.04
N GLN A 386 13.32 -5.16 -15.82
CA GLN A 386 13.65 -6.43 -15.16
C GLN A 386 12.43 -7.18 -14.65
N VAL A 387 11.38 -6.47 -14.24
CA VAL A 387 10.19 -7.06 -13.63
C VAL A 387 9.03 -7.24 -14.62
N HIS A 388 9.01 -6.44 -15.68
CA HIS A 388 7.91 -6.44 -16.65
C HIS A 388 7.80 -7.81 -17.36
N GLY A 389 6.65 -8.46 -17.16
CA GLY A 389 6.35 -9.78 -17.70
C GLY A 389 6.92 -10.97 -16.91
N PHE A 390 7.48 -10.76 -15.71
CA PHE A 390 7.90 -11.83 -14.80
C PHE A 390 6.83 -12.03 -13.71
N SER A 391 6.25 -13.22 -13.59
CA SER A 391 5.21 -13.48 -12.56
C SER A 391 5.85 -13.69 -11.19
N GLY A 392 5.34 -13.01 -10.16
CA GLY A 392 5.91 -13.09 -8.80
C GLY A 392 7.10 -12.16 -8.57
N PHE A 393 7.25 -11.11 -9.39
CA PHE A 393 8.31 -10.13 -9.20
C PHE A 393 8.17 -9.41 -7.85
N ARG A 394 9.31 -9.11 -7.22
CA ARG A 394 9.39 -8.37 -5.95
C ARG A 394 10.33 -7.19 -6.14
N MET A 395 9.79 -5.98 -6.13
CA MET A 395 10.54 -4.74 -6.32
C MET A 395 10.05 -3.67 -5.34
N LYS A 396 11.00 -2.96 -4.72
CA LYS A 396 10.72 -1.86 -3.80
C LYS A 396 11.74 -0.72 -4.01
N LYS A 397 11.30 0.52 -3.80
CA LYS A 397 12.15 1.71 -3.88
C LYS A 397 12.55 2.20 -2.50
N PHE A 398 13.77 2.69 -2.39
CA PHE A 398 14.43 3.17 -1.18
C PHE A 398 15.11 4.50 -1.46
N ILE A 399 15.33 5.28 -0.41
CA ILE A 399 16.09 6.53 -0.49
C ILE A 399 17.57 6.24 -0.21
N ASP A 400 17.84 5.24 0.62
CA ASP A 400 19.18 4.82 0.99
C ASP A 400 19.60 3.52 0.28
N TYR A 401 20.89 3.41 -0.04
CA TYR A 401 21.46 2.23 -0.70
C TYR A 401 21.55 1.04 0.25
N ASP A 402 21.86 1.29 1.53
CA ASP A 402 22.02 0.23 2.52
C ASP A 402 20.66 -0.43 2.83
N GLU A 403 19.59 0.36 2.98
CA GLU A 403 18.21 -0.16 3.10
C GLU A 403 17.78 -1.00 1.88
N ALA A 404 18.19 -0.59 0.67
CA ALA A 404 17.90 -1.33 -0.55
C ALA A 404 18.61 -2.70 -0.59
N GLN A 405 19.82 -2.78 -0.01
CA GLN A 405 20.61 -4.00 0.08
C GLN A 405 20.03 -4.98 1.10
N GLU A 406 19.62 -4.50 2.27
CA GLU A 406 18.96 -5.33 3.29
C GLU A 406 17.68 -6.00 2.75
N TYR A 407 16.93 -5.28 1.91
CA TYR A 407 15.75 -5.83 1.24
C TYR A 407 16.09 -6.97 0.26
N LEU A 408 17.24 -6.92 -0.42
CA LEU A 408 17.70 -7.99 -1.31
C LEU A 408 18.15 -9.21 -0.51
N ASP A 409 18.94 -9.00 0.55
CA ASP A 409 19.45 -10.08 1.40
C ASP A 409 18.30 -10.84 2.08
N HIS A 410 17.32 -10.10 2.63
CA HIS A 410 16.13 -10.70 3.25
C HIS A 410 15.32 -11.53 2.25
N ASN A 411 15.18 -11.09 0.99
CA ASN A 411 14.43 -11.85 -0.01
C ASN A 411 15.26 -12.97 -0.68
N GLN A 412 16.59 -12.92 -0.64
CA GLN A 412 17.46 -14.01 -1.12
C GLN A 412 17.41 -15.22 -0.20
N GLN A 413 17.36 -15.00 1.11
CA GLN A 413 17.28 -16.07 2.12
C GLN A 413 16.02 -16.94 1.95
N TYR A 414 14.92 -16.38 1.43
CA TYR A 414 13.69 -17.10 1.12
C TYR A 414 13.72 -17.90 -0.19
N SER A 415 14.75 -17.73 -1.02
CA SER A 415 14.81 -18.34 -2.36
C SER A 415 15.78 -19.53 -2.48
N SER A 416 16.61 -19.81 -1.47
CA SER A 416 17.72 -20.78 -1.60
C SER A 416 17.62 -22.10 -0.84
N GLU A 417 16.62 -22.35 0.01
CA GLU A 417 16.63 -23.54 0.87
C GLU A 417 15.33 -24.36 0.79
N GLU A 418 15.41 -25.45 0.02
CA GLU A 418 14.63 -26.69 0.19
C GLU A 418 15.23 -27.52 1.34
N GLU A 419 14.34 -28.21 2.07
CA GLU A 419 14.57 -29.30 3.03
C GLU A 419 15.27 -28.98 4.36
N TRP A 420 14.47 -28.70 5.40
CA TRP A 420 14.65 -29.28 6.73
C TRP A 420 13.29 -29.61 7.36
N GLU A 421 13.17 -30.86 7.82
CA GLU A 421 12.08 -31.37 8.66
C GLU A 421 12.11 -30.71 10.06
N SER A 422 10.97 -30.19 10.51
CA SER A 422 10.56 -30.05 11.93
C SER A 422 9.10 -29.56 11.93
N GLU A 423 8.11 -30.37 12.31
CA GLU A 423 7.68 -30.60 13.70
C GLU A 423 7.63 -29.31 14.53
N ASP A 424 6.38 -28.90 14.80
CA ASP A 424 5.88 -28.06 15.89
C ASP A 424 6.45 -26.63 16.02
N ASP A 425 5.76 -25.66 15.40
CA ASP A 425 5.58 -24.34 16.02
C ASP A 425 4.24 -23.71 15.58
N GLU A 426 3.34 -23.56 16.55
CA GLU A 426 2.04 -22.93 16.41
C GLU A 426 2.21 -21.41 16.25
N SER A 427 2.21 -20.92 15.01
CA SER A 427 1.97 -19.50 14.76
C SER A 427 0.86 -19.31 13.73
N GLN A 428 -0.21 -18.72 14.25
CA GLN A 428 -1.41 -18.25 13.60
C GLN A 428 -1.07 -17.24 12.49
N TYR A 429 -1.07 -17.71 11.24
CA TYR A 429 -1.10 -16.85 10.06
C TYR A 429 -2.41 -17.12 9.30
N ASP A 430 -3.14 -16.05 9.02
CA ASP A 430 -4.42 -16.07 8.30
C ASP A 430 -4.28 -16.82 6.97
N GLU A 431 -5.04 -17.92 6.81
CA GLU A 431 -5.24 -18.56 5.52
C GLU A 431 -5.79 -17.51 4.55
N GLU A 432 -4.96 -17.00 3.64
CA GLU A 432 -5.45 -16.16 2.56
C GLU A 432 -6.50 -16.96 1.78
N ASP A 433 -7.74 -16.45 1.77
CA ASP A 433 -8.90 -16.96 1.02
C ASP A 433 -8.56 -17.06 -0.48
N THR A 434 -7.86 -18.13 -0.87
CA THR A 434 -7.42 -18.37 -2.23
C THR A 434 -8.59 -18.97 -3.01
N TRP A 435 -9.20 -18.14 -3.87
CA TRP A 435 -10.32 -18.60 -4.70
C TRP A 435 -9.86 -19.52 -5.83
N TYR A 436 -10.58 -20.64 -5.98
CA TYR A 436 -10.43 -21.60 -7.07
C TYR A 436 -11.51 -21.39 -8.12
N TYR A 437 -11.12 -21.25 -9.39
CA TYR A 437 -12.01 -21.06 -10.53
C TYR A 437 -12.08 -22.34 -11.35
N ALA A 438 -13.22 -23.05 -11.31
CA ALA A 438 -13.45 -24.24 -12.12
C ALA A 438 -14.08 -23.86 -13.47
N VAL A 439 -13.45 -24.25 -14.57
CA VAL A 439 -13.94 -24.11 -15.94
C VAL A 439 -14.44 -25.47 -16.42
N ALA A 440 -15.76 -25.67 -16.46
CA ALA A 440 -16.40 -26.89 -16.93
C ALA A 440 -16.57 -26.91 -18.45
N VAL A 441 -16.83 -25.76 -19.07
CA VAL A 441 -16.92 -25.62 -20.54
C VAL A 441 -16.11 -24.41 -20.98
N GLY A 442 -15.09 -24.65 -21.79
CA GLY A 442 -14.16 -23.63 -22.31
C GLY A 442 -13.13 -24.26 -23.25
N ARG A 443 -12.09 -23.50 -23.63
CA ARG A 443 -10.98 -24.00 -24.47
C ARG A 443 -10.14 -25.07 -23.78
N ALA A 444 -9.96 -24.94 -22.48
CA ALA A 444 -9.36 -25.95 -21.61
C ALA A 444 -10.19 -26.04 -20.32
N THR A 445 -10.55 -27.25 -19.92
CA THR A 445 -11.31 -27.54 -18.71
C THR A 445 -10.35 -27.82 -17.55
N GLY A 446 -10.72 -27.37 -16.34
CA GLY A 446 -9.87 -27.52 -15.17
C GLY A 446 -10.14 -26.53 -14.06
N VAL A 447 -9.44 -26.71 -12.93
CA VAL A 447 -9.47 -25.78 -11.80
C VAL A 447 -8.23 -24.88 -11.88
N TYR A 448 -8.45 -23.57 -11.79
CA TYR A 448 -7.42 -22.54 -11.85
C TYR A 448 -7.40 -21.74 -10.56
N THR A 449 -6.22 -21.46 -10.03
CA THR A 449 -6.04 -20.57 -8.84
C THR A 449 -5.98 -19.10 -9.23
N ASN A 450 -5.83 -18.79 -10.53
CA ASN A 450 -5.74 -17.43 -11.04
C ASN A 450 -6.90 -17.11 -11.99
N TRP A 451 -7.65 -16.05 -11.68
CA TRP A 451 -8.80 -15.59 -12.46
C TRP A 451 -8.46 -15.28 -13.92
N GLN A 452 -7.31 -14.64 -14.20
CA GLN A 452 -6.91 -14.27 -15.56
C GLN A 452 -6.68 -15.52 -16.43
N HIS A 453 -6.09 -16.57 -15.85
CA HIS A 453 -5.88 -17.84 -16.54
C HIS A 453 -7.22 -18.52 -16.87
N ALA A 454 -8.16 -18.56 -15.92
CA ALA A 454 -9.49 -19.12 -16.15
C ALA A 454 -10.28 -18.33 -17.22
N MET A 455 -10.22 -17.00 -17.15
CA MET A 455 -10.90 -16.09 -18.08
C MET A 455 -10.42 -16.28 -19.53
N ASN A 456 -9.11 -16.46 -19.73
CA ASN A 456 -8.54 -16.72 -21.05
C ASN A 456 -9.05 -18.03 -21.68
N GLN A 457 -9.47 -19.01 -20.87
CA GLN A 457 -10.03 -20.26 -21.38
C GLN A 457 -11.47 -20.11 -21.85
N VAL A 458 -12.25 -19.23 -21.24
CA VAL A 458 -13.67 -19.05 -21.56
C VAL A 458 -13.92 -17.93 -22.57
N HIS A 459 -13.02 -16.95 -22.66
CA HIS A 459 -13.20 -15.77 -23.50
C HIS A 459 -13.31 -16.14 -24.99
N GLY A 460 -14.48 -15.84 -25.58
CA GLY A 460 -14.81 -16.13 -26.98
C GLY A 460 -15.31 -17.55 -27.26
N TYR A 461 -15.57 -18.37 -26.23
CA TYR A 461 -16.21 -19.68 -26.36
C TYR A 461 -17.72 -19.57 -26.10
N SER A 462 -18.57 -19.98 -27.06
CA SER A 462 -20.03 -19.91 -26.89
C SER A 462 -20.52 -21.02 -25.97
N GLY A 463 -21.27 -20.67 -24.92
CA GLY A 463 -21.79 -21.65 -23.95
C GLY A 463 -20.80 -22.01 -22.83
N PHE A 464 -19.82 -21.15 -22.54
CA PHE A 464 -18.86 -21.41 -21.46
C PHE A 464 -19.54 -21.56 -20.10
N GLN A 465 -18.97 -22.42 -19.25
CA GLN A 465 -19.43 -22.66 -17.89
C GLN A 465 -18.23 -22.56 -16.94
N MET A 466 -18.25 -21.54 -16.07
CA MET A 466 -17.20 -21.30 -15.08
C MET A 466 -17.82 -20.89 -13.75
N LYS A 467 -17.29 -21.40 -12.65
CA LYS A 467 -17.72 -21.07 -11.29
C LYS A 467 -16.52 -20.95 -10.34
N LYS A 468 -16.60 -20.04 -9.36
CA LYS A 468 -15.57 -19.84 -8.33
C LYS A 468 -15.97 -20.51 -7.01
N PHE A 469 -14.98 -21.03 -6.30
CA PHE A 469 -15.07 -21.81 -5.07
C PHE A 469 -13.98 -21.36 -4.09
N LEU A 470 -14.22 -21.55 -2.79
CA LEU A 470 -13.18 -21.36 -1.78
C LEU A 470 -12.34 -22.63 -1.58
N ASP A 471 -12.92 -23.81 -1.83
CA ASP A 471 -12.22 -25.09 -1.67
C ASP A 471 -11.90 -25.72 -3.04
N TYR A 472 -10.68 -26.24 -3.17
CA TYR A 472 -10.22 -26.96 -4.36
C TYR A 472 -11.05 -28.22 -4.61
N ARG A 473 -11.49 -28.92 -3.56
CA ARG A 473 -12.29 -30.14 -3.70
C ARG A 473 -13.68 -29.83 -4.26
N GLU A 474 -14.32 -28.77 -3.77
CA GLU A 474 -15.62 -28.31 -4.30
C GLU A 474 -15.52 -27.91 -5.78
N ALA A 475 -14.42 -27.25 -6.16
CA ALA A 475 -14.11 -26.91 -7.54
C ALA A 475 -13.95 -28.15 -8.45
N GLN A 476 -13.31 -29.21 -7.95
CA GLN A 476 -13.19 -30.48 -8.69
C GLN A 476 -14.52 -31.24 -8.81
N GLU A 477 -15.37 -31.23 -7.79
CA GLU A 477 -16.69 -31.86 -7.86
C GLU A 477 -17.58 -31.20 -8.93
N TYR A 478 -17.48 -29.87 -9.07
CA TYR A 478 -18.19 -29.14 -10.11
C TYR A 478 -17.83 -29.61 -11.52
N LEU A 479 -16.55 -29.94 -11.77
CA LEU A 479 -16.11 -30.50 -13.05
C LEU A 479 -16.68 -31.90 -13.27
N LYS A 480 -16.65 -32.77 -12.26
CA LYS A 480 -17.21 -34.14 -12.34
C LYS A 480 -18.70 -34.14 -12.61
N ARG A 481 -19.42 -33.16 -12.08
CA ARG A 481 -20.87 -32.99 -12.31
C ARG A 481 -21.19 -32.47 -13.71
N GLY A 482 -20.25 -31.78 -14.36
CA GLY A 482 -20.36 -31.32 -15.75
C GLY A 482 -20.32 -32.47 -16.76
N ASP A 483 -19.50 -33.49 -16.50
CA ASP A 483 -19.35 -34.67 -17.38
C ASP A 483 -20.61 -35.57 -17.39
N GLU A 484 -21.49 -35.47 -16.40
CA GLU A 484 -22.72 -36.28 -16.29
C GLU A 484 -23.89 -35.73 -17.13
N TYR A 485 -23.72 -34.57 -17.78
CA TYR A 485 -24.73 -33.92 -18.63
C TYR A 485 -24.46 -34.05 -20.14
N GLU A 486 -23.49 -34.86 -20.58
CA GLU A 486 -23.18 -35.07 -22.00
C GLU A 486 -23.86 -36.31 -22.62
N HIS A 487 -24.93 -36.84 -22.02
CA HIS A 487 -25.60 -38.03 -22.55
C HIS A 487 -27.14 -38.01 -22.45
N VAL A 488 -27.80 -36.94 -22.91
CA VAL A 488 -29.27 -36.89 -23.02
C VAL A 488 -29.69 -36.15 -24.32
N TYR A 489 -29.83 -36.95 -25.38
CA TYR A 489 -30.61 -36.80 -26.63
C TYR A 489 -30.30 -35.67 -27.62
N ASP A 490 -29.47 -36.00 -28.62
CA ASP A 490 -29.74 -35.67 -30.03
C ASP A 490 -29.97 -36.99 -30.77
N GLU A 491 -31.23 -37.39 -30.96
CA GLU A 491 -31.66 -38.33 -32.01
C GLU A 491 -33.19 -38.24 -32.14
N ASP A 492 -33.65 -38.13 -33.40
CA ASP A 492 -35.04 -38.15 -33.88
C ASP A 492 -35.89 -36.87 -33.77
N ASP A 493 -35.79 -36.02 -34.80
CA ASP A 493 -37.00 -35.39 -35.37
C ASP A 493 -36.82 -35.17 -36.89
N THR A 494 -36.85 -36.28 -37.63
CA THR A 494 -37.02 -36.30 -39.08
C THR A 494 -38.43 -35.84 -39.43
N TRP A 495 -38.55 -34.63 -39.99
CA TRP A 495 -39.80 -34.17 -40.59
C TRP A 495 -40.03 -34.86 -41.94
N GLU A 496 -40.85 -35.91 -41.94
CA GLU A 496 -41.42 -36.49 -43.16
C GLU A 496 -42.46 -35.56 -43.78
N TYR A 497 -42.22 -35.21 -45.03
CA TYR A 497 -43.16 -34.56 -45.94
C TYR A 497 -43.97 -35.67 -46.64
N GLU A 498 -45.23 -35.89 -46.24
CA GLU A 498 -46.20 -36.59 -47.09
C GLU A 498 -47.47 -35.75 -47.22
N GLY A 499 -47.76 -35.38 -48.47
CA GLY A 499 -48.98 -34.69 -48.83
C GLY A 499 -50.16 -35.66 -48.97
N ARG A 500 -51.34 -35.16 -48.60
CA ARG A 500 -52.55 -35.25 -49.43
C ARG A 500 -53.59 -34.22 -49.04
#